data_AF-A0A969WID6-F1
#
_entry.id   AF-A0A969WID6-F1
#
_cell.length_a   1.000
_cell.length_b   1.000
_cell.length_c   1.000
_cell.angle_alpha   90.00
_cell.angle_beta   90.00
_cell.angle_gamma   90.00
#
_symmetry.space_group_name_H-M   'P 1'
#
loop_
_entity.id
_entity.type
_entity.pdbx_description
1 polymer ?
#
loop_
_entity_poly.entity_id
_entity_poly.type
_entity_poly.pdbx_seq_one_letter_code
_entity_poly.pdbx_strand_id
1 'polypeptide(L)'
;MVADNIGFNGTVTDNLNDPGLVTYRLEVLGTGGQSTFQEATVNVLPRPEAGLPLQGTNWVLQSYFDGTGAMLSVLPGSQVTAVFGADNKLNGSAGCNTYNADYAVSGGTLAIGAITSGRTNCSDPPGIMEQEQAYLNLLPSAAAYSTTPLALEIRDAQGRIILIFEELKIEPRN
;
A
#
# COMPACT_ATOMS: atom_id res chain seq x y z
N MET A 1 -45.36 -16.87 -10.51
CA MET A 1 -44.56 -16.74 -11.74
C MET A 1 -43.24 -17.44 -11.49
N VAL A 2 -43.07 -18.63 -12.04
CA VAL A 2 -41.92 -19.52 -11.79
C VAL A 2 -40.86 -19.14 -12.83
N ALA A 3 -39.70 -18.67 -12.39
CA ALA A 3 -38.57 -18.44 -13.26
C ALA A 3 -37.85 -19.77 -13.49
N ASP A 4 -38.11 -20.34 -14.67
CA ASP A 4 -37.53 -21.56 -15.21
C ASP A 4 -36.04 -21.34 -15.57
N ASN A 5 -35.16 -22.16 -15.00
CA ASN A 5 -33.93 -22.66 -15.62
C ASN A 5 -32.96 -21.67 -16.29
N ILE A 6 -32.72 -20.51 -15.68
CA ILE A 6 -31.57 -19.66 -16.02
C ILE A 6 -30.47 -19.98 -15.02
N GLY A 7 -29.36 -20.56 -15.49
CA GLY A 7 -28.16 -20.72 -14.67
C GLY A 7 -27.79 -19.38 -14.06
N PHE A 8 -27.81 -19.28 -12.73
CA PHE A 8 -27.36 -18.08 -12.04
C PHE A 8 -25.83 -17.99 -12.20
N ASN A 9 -25.37 -17.14 -13.12
CA ASN A 9 -23.96 -16.75 -13.22
C ASN A 9 -23.83 -15.32 -12.70
N GLY A 10 -23.61 -15.18 -11.39
CA GLY A 10 -23.46 -13.91 -10.72
C GLY A 10 -22.26 -13.95 -9.79
N THR A 11 -21.56 -12.83 -9.66
CA THR A 11 -20.52 -12.65 -8.65
C THR A 11 -21.09 -11.73 -7.57
N VAL A 12 -20.97 -12.15 -6.31
CA VAL A 12 -21.25 -11.28 -5.16
C VAL A 12 -19.90 -10.90 -4.58
N THR A 13 -19.61 -9.61 -4.53
CA THR A 13 -18.41 -9.09 -3.89
C THR A 13 -18.76 -8.70 -2.45
N ASP A 14 -18.17 -9.40 -1.49
CA ASP A 14 -18.26 -9.07 -0.08
C ASP A 14 -16.94 -8.43 0.38
N ASN A 15 -16.99 -7.16 0.78
CA ASN A 15 -15.83 -6.41 1.26
C ASN A 15 -15.67 -6.66 2.77
N LEU A 16 -15.15 -7.84 3.10
CA LEU A 16 -14.91 -8.25 4.48
C LEU A 16 -13.86 -7.34 5.14
N ASN A 17 -14.25 -6.69 6.25
CA ASN A 17 -13.36 -5.83 7.03
C ASN A 17 -12.55 -6.60 8.08
N ASP A 18 -13.01 -7.81 8.45
CA ASP A 18 -12.39 -8.65 9.46
C ASP A 18 -11.75 -9.88 8.81
N PRO A 19 -10.52 -10.22 9.19
CA PRO A 19 -9.89 -11.45 8.76
C PRO A 19 -10.43 -12.67 9.50
N GLY A 20 -10.45 -13.79 8.80
CA GLY A 20 -10.88 -15.06 9.34
C GLY A 20 -11.40 -16.01 8.28
N LEU A 21 -11.84 -17.18 8.76
CA LEU A 21 -12.55 -18.14 7.94
C LEU A 21 -14.00 -17.68 7.79
N VAL A 22 -14.38 -17.32 6.57
CA VAL A 22 -15.77 -17.00 6.23
C VAL A 22 -16.34 -18.12 5.39
N THR A 23 -17.45 -18.71 5.85
CA THR A 23 -18.16 -19.76 5.12
C THR A 23 -19.37 -19.15 4.42
N TYR A 24 -19.36 -19.18 3.08
CA TYR A 24 -20.50 -18.82 2.27
C TYR A 24 -21.34 -20.06 1.96
N ARG A 25 -22.67 -19.97 2.14
CA ARG A 25 -23.62 -21.03 1.79
C ARG A 25 -24.48 -20.57 0.62
N LEU A 26 -24.39 -21.29 -0.49
CA LEU A 26 -25.28 -21.13 -1.63
C LEU A 26 -26.41 -22.15 -1.51
N GLU A 27 -27.67 -21.71 -1.56
CA GLU A 27 -28.85 -22.57 -1.51
C GLU A 27 -29.64 -22.46 -2.82
N VAL A 28 -30.02 -23.61 -3.39
CA VAL A 28 -30.79 -23.72 -4.62
C VAL A 28 -32.11 -24.41 -4.28
N LEU A 29 -33.22 -23.73 -4.58
CA LEU A 29 -34.58 -24.23 -4.40
C LEU A 29 -35.08 -24.86 -5.70
N GLY A 30 -35.31 -26.17 -5.68
CA GLY A 30 -35.95 -26.90 -6.77
C GLY A 30 -37.47 -26.68 -6.79
N THR A 31 -38.07 -26.82 -7.97
CA THR A 31 -39.52 -26.67 -8.20
C THR A 31 -40.40 -27.65 -7.42
N GLY A 32 -39.82 -28.73 -6.88
CA GLY A 32 -40.48 -29.69 -5.99
C GLY A 32 -40.40 -29.36 -4.49
N GLY A 33 -39.93 -28.17 -4.11
CA GLY A 33 -39.75 -27.78 -2.70
C GLY A 33 -38.50 -28.37 -2.04
N GLN A 34 -37.63 -29.04 -2.79
CA GLN A 34 -36.33 -29.51 -2.30
C GLN A 34 -35.32 -28.37 -2.35
N SER A 35 -34.58 -28.14 -1.27
CA SER A 35 -33.38 -27.29 -1.29
C SER A 35 -32.12 -28.16 -1.32
N THR A 36 -31.17 -27.79 -2.17
CA THR A 36 -29.80 -28.28 -2.09
C THR A 36 -28.88 -27.11 -1.80
N PHE A 37 -27.76 -27.37 -1.14
CA PHE A 37 -26.82 -26.31 -0.80
C PHE A 37 -25.38 -26.74 -1.00
N GLN A 38 -24.53 -25.75 -1.23
CA GLN A 38 -23.07 -25.91 -1.26
C GLN A 38 -22.45 -24.84 -0.36
N GLU A 39 -21.46 -25.25 0.41
CA GLU A 39 -20.66 -24.33 1.22
C GLU A 39 -19.27 -24.18 0.63
N ALA A 40 -18.71 -22.98 0.75
CA ALA A 40 -17.33 -22.66 0.43
C ALA A 40 -16.75 -21.82 1.58
N THR A 41 -15.66 -22.31 2.18
CA THR A 41 -14.93 -21.58 3.20
C THR A 41 -13.78 -20.83 2.55
N VAL A 42 -13.80 -19.50 2.66
CA VAL A 42 -12.73 -18.61 2.21
C VAL A 42 -11.92 -18.21 3.43
N ASN A 43 -10.62 -18.48 3.41
CA ASN A 43 -9.70 -17.99 4.44
C ASN A 43 -9.23 -16.58 4.07
N VAL A 44 -9.86 -15.57 4.66
CA VAL A 44 -9.41 -14.18 4.54
C VAL A 44 -8.30 -13.96 5.54
N LEU A 45 -7.06 -13.85 5.05
CA LEU A 45 -5.91 -13.63 5.91
C LEU A 45 -6.02 -12.26 6.60
N PRO A 46 -5.59 -12.14 7.87
CA PRO A 46 -5.34 -10.84 8.48
C PRO A 46 -4.49 -10.00 7.55
N ARG A 47 -4.93 -8.77 7.31
CA ARG A 47 -4.02 -7.71 6.89
C ARG A 47 -2.84 -7.82 7.86
N PRO A 48 -1.58 -7.88 7.39
CA PRO A 48 -0.44 -7.89 8.30
C PRO A 48 -0.59 -6.70 9.24
N GLU A 49 -0.99 -6.95 10.49
CA GLU A 49 -1.03 -5.95 11.55
C GLU A 49 0.41 -5.60 11.81
N ALA A 50 0.89 -4.48 11.23
CA ALA A 50 2.27 -4.05 11.33
C ALA A 50 3.24 -5.23 11.12
N GLY A 51 3.49 -5.59 9.86
CA GLY A 51 4.63 -6.42 9.58
C GLY A 51 5.93 -5.83 10.16
N LEU A 52 7.03 -6.55 9.99
CA LEU A 52 8.38 -6.27 10.50
C LEU A 52 8.66 -4.79 10.85
N PRO A 53 9.40 -4.54 11.96
CA PRO A 53 9.63 -3.19 12.45
C PRO A 53 10.11 -2.25 11.33
N LEU A 54 9.45 -1.10 11.18
CA LEU A 54 9.83 -0.09 10.20
C LEU A 54 11.13 0.63 10.59
N GLN A 55 11.43 0.72 11.88
CA GLN A 55 12.65 1.37 12.35
C GLN A 55 13.88 0.57 11.93
N GLY A 56 14.91 1.27 11.42
CA GLY A 56 16.15 0.68 10.92
C GLY A 56 16.05 0.09 9.51
N THR A 57 14.99 0.37 8.76
CA THR A 57 14.77 -0.18 7.42
C THR A 57 15.02 0.84 6.30
N ASN A 58 15.35 0.33 5.11
CA ASN A 58 15.71 1.13 3.94
C ASN A 58 14.90 0.67 2.74
N TRP A 59 14.33 1.62 2.01
CA TRP A 59 13.37 1.35 0.97
C TRP A 59 13.60 2.19 -0.28
N VAL A 60 13.29 1.62 -1.45
CA VAL A 60 13.23 2.32 -2.75
C VAL A 60 11.79 2.40 -3.19
N LEU A 61 11.32 3.60 -3.51
CA LEU A 61 9.96 3.80 -3.99
C LEU A 61 9.82 3.17 -5.38
N GLN A 62 8.78 2.37 -5.56
CA GLN A 62 8.43 1.76 -6.84
C GLN A 62 7.24 2.46 -7.47
N SER A 63 6.23 2.81 -6.67
CA SER A 63 5.07 3.56 -7.15
C SER A 63 4.45 4.46 -6.09
N TYR A 64 3.75 5.49 -6.57
CA TYR A 64 3.09 6.50 -5.75
C TYR A 64 1.72 6.88 -6.33
N PHE A 65 0.83 7.34 -5.46
CA PHE A 65 -0.52 7.74 -5.85
C PHE A 65 -0.51 9.09 -6.58
N ASP A 66 -1.24 9.17 -7.69
CA ASP A 66 -1.31 10.39 -8.51
C ASP A 66 -2.30 11.44 -7.98
N GLY A 67 -3.09 11.11 -6.96
CA GLY A 67 -4.14 11.97 -6.42
C GLY A 67 -5.50 11.80 -7.09
N THR A 68 -5.58 11.12 -8.24
CA THR A 68 -6.79 10.98 -9.06
C THR A 68 -7.41 9.58 -9.03
N GLY A 69 -6.67 8.59 -8.53
CA GLY A 69 -7.16 7.22 -8.40
C GLY A 69 -6.18 6.15 -8.90
N ALA A 70 -5.06 6.55 -9.50
CA ALA A 70 -4.08 5.64 -10.08
C ALA A 70 -2.76 5.63 -9.31
N MET A 71 -2.02 4.54 -9.46
CA MET A 71 -0.62 4.43 -9.05
C MET A 71 0.27 4.71 -10.25
N LEU A 72 1.24 5.59 -10.08
CA LEU A 72 2.29 5.86 -11.06
C LEU A 72 3.59 5.21 -10.61
N SER A 73 4.29 4.59 -11.56
CA SER A 73 5.64 4.11 -11.32
C SER A 73 6.63 5.26 -11.27
N VAL A 74 7.70 5.09 -10.50
CA VAL A 74 8.81 6.04 -10.47
C VAL A 74 9.46 6.16 -11.84
N LEU A 75 9.84 7.38 -12.21
CA LEU A 75 10.48 7.74 -13.47
C LEU A 75 11.77 6.94 -13.65
N PRO A 76 11.95 6.26 -14.79
CA PRO A 76 13.20 5.60 -15.12
C PRO A 76 14.37 6.58 -15.06
N GLY A 77 15.50 6.15 -14.50
CA GLY A 77 16.68 7.01 -14.33
C GLY A 77 16.62 7.93 -13.10
N SER A 78 15.52 7.91 -12.33
CA SER A 78 15.44 8.53 -11.01
C SER A 78 15.40 7.46 -9.91
N GLN A 79 15.86 7.82 -8.71
CA GLN A 79 15.73 6.97 -7.53
C GLN A 79 15.22 7.78 -6.36
N VAL A 80 14.09 7.33 -5.82
CA VAL A 80 13.46 7.87 -4.62
C VAL A 80 13.64 6.85 -3.50
N THR A 81 14.16 7.28 -2.35
CA THR A 81 14.47 6.40 -1.22
C THR A 81 13.81 6.89 0.06
N ALA A 82 13.55 5.95 0.97
CA ALA A 82 13.07 6.22 2.32
C ALA A 82 13.86 5.36 3.32
N VAL A 83 14.61 6.02 4.19
CA VAL A 83 15.42 5.42 5.26
C VAL A 83 14.80 5.80 6.59
N PHE A 84 14.25 4.82 7.30
CA PHE A 84 13.65 5.01 8.61
C PHE A 84 14.71 4.74 9.68
N GLY A 85 15.36 5.78 10.19
CA GLY A 85 16.40 5.68 11.22
C GLY A 85 15.86 5.27 12.59
N ALA A 86 16.71 4.67 13.42
CA ALA A 86 16.38 4.29 14.81
C ALA A 86 16.21 5.52 15.75
N ASP A 87 16.55 6.70 15.27
CA ASP A 87 16.43 8.00 15.94
C ASP A 87 15.10 8.72 15.64
N ASN A 88 14.13 8.01 15.06
CA ASN A 88 12.83 8.57 14.60
C ASN A 88 12.97 9.62 13.48
N LYS A 89 14.07 9.58 12.71
CA LYS A 89 14.26 10.40 11.52
C LYS A 89 14.04 9.59 10.24
N LEU A 90 13.23 10.14 9.35
CA LEU A 90 13.05 9.66 7.99
C LEU A 90 13.98 10.48 7.10
N ASN A 91 14.86 9.83 6.35
CA ASN A 91 15.81 10.47 5.44
C ASN A 91 15.70 9.82 4.06
N GLY A 92 16.05 10.55 3.00
CA GLY A 92 16.06 9.93 1.68
C GLY A 92 16.36 10.89 0.54
N SER A 93 16.35 10.34 -0.67
CA SER A 93 16.31 11.07 -1.93
C SER A 93 14.87 11.14 -2.42
N ALA A 94 14.40 12.30 -2.86
CA ALA A 94 13.13 12.46 -3.54
C ALA A 94 13.28 12.44 -5.07
N GLY A 95 14.47 12.05 -5.57
CA GLY A 95 14.81 11.96 -6.99
C GLY A 95 15.80 13.06 -7.39
N CYS A 96 15.43 14.33 -7.20
CA CYS A 96 16.32 15.47 -7.45
C CYS A 96 17.03 15.93 -6.17
N ASN A 97 16.26 16.16 -5.11
CA ASN A 97 16.72 16.67 -3.84
C ASN A 97 16.70 15.59 -2.76
N THR A 98 17.59 15.72 -1.79
CA THR A 98 17.48 14.98 -0.53
C THR A 98 16.42 15.62 0.36
N TYR A 99 15.78 14.81 1.19
CA TYR A 99 14.81 15.26 2.17
C TYR A 99 15.02 14.57 3.53
N ASN A 100 14.48 15.21 4.56
CA ASN A 100 14.40 14.66 5.91
C ASN A 100 13.10 15.09 6.59
N ALA A 101 12.59 14.23 7.46
CA ALA A 101 11.42 14.49 8.30
C ALA A 101 11.55 13.73 9.62
N ASP A 102 10.79 14.16 10.62
CA ASP A 102 10.50 13.34 11.80
C ASP A 102 9.43 12.31 11.45
N TYR A 103 9.51 11.10 12.03
CA TYR A 103 8.44 10.13 11.92
C TYR A 103 8.14 9.48 13.27
N ALA A 104 6.92 8.97 13.44
CA ALA A 104 6.51 8.19 14.60
C ALA A 104 5.78 6.94 14.14
N VAL A 105 6.06 5.82 14.81
CA VAL A 105 5.38 4.54 14.58
C VAL A 105 4.80 4.02 15.89
N SER A 106 3.56 3.55 15.84
CA SER A 106 2.90 2.92 16.99
C SER A 106 1.80 1.98 16.52
N GLY A 107 1.87 0.69 16.87
CA GLY A 107 0.80 -0.27 16.57
C GLY A 107 0.36 -0.30 15.08
N GLY A 108 1.31 -0.23 14.14
CA GLY A 108 1.01 -0.22 12.69
C GLY A 108 0.59 1.13 12.11
N THR A 109 0.46 2.16 12.95
CA THR A 109 0.30 3.54 12.49
C THR A 109 1.65 4.14 12.17
N LEU A 110 1.67 5.02 11.16
CA LEU A 110 2.82 5.82 10.76
C LEU A 110 2.36 7.26 10.65
N ALA A 111 3.04 8.16 11.34
CA ALA A 111 2.89 9.59 11.17
C ALA A 111 4.22 10.18 10.72
N ILE A 112 4.19 11.00 9.67
CA ILE A 112 5.36 11.72 9.16
C ILE A 112 5.12 13.21 9.38
N GLY A 113 6.09 13.86 10.02
CA GLY A 113 6.05 15.27 10.35
C GLY A 113 6.41 16.17 9.18
N ALA A 114 6.75 17.42 9.52
CA ALA A 114 7.15 18.42 8.54
C ALA A 114 8.40 17.95 7.77
N ILE A 115 8.34 18.11 6.45
CA ILE A 115 9.41 17.72 5.54
C ILE A 115 10.31 18.92 5.30
N THR A 116 11.61 18.69 5.42
CA THR A 116 12.64 19.60 4.95
C THR A 116 13.29 18.97 3.72
N SER A 117 13.37 19.72 2.62
CA SER A 117 14.01 19.27 1.39
C SER A 117 14.93 20.35 0.81
N GLY A 118 15.86 19.91 -0.03
CA GLY A 118 16.65 20.81 -0.87
C GLY A 118 15.77 21.62 -1.84
N ARG A 119 16.36 22.68 -2.40
CA ARG A 119 15.71 23.54 -3.42
C ARG A 119 16.49 23.57 -4.73
N THR A 120 17.20 22.48 -5.03
CA THR A 120 17.90 22.33 -6.30
C THR A 120 16.88 22.07 -7.39
N ASN A 121 17.09 22.69 -8.55
CA ASN A 121 16.21 22.48 -9.69
C ASN A 121 16.87 21.51 -10.67
N CYS A 122 16.31 20.31 -10.80
CA CYS A 122 16.74 19.34 -11.79
C CYS A 122 15.85 19.41 -13.03
N SER A 123 16.39 19.02 -14.18
CA SER A 123 15.63 18.96 -15.44
C SER A 123 15.75 17.62 -16.16
N ASP A 124 16.55 16.71 -15.61
CA ASP A 124 16.76 15.36 -16.11
C ASP A 124 16.55 14.36 -14.96
N PRO A 125 15.74 13.30 -15.14
CA PRO A 125 14.86 13.07 -16.31
C PRO A 125 13.71 14.10 -16.38
N PRO A 126 13.06 14.28 -17.55
CA PRO A 126 11.86 15.11 -17.66
C PRO A 126 10.77 14.64 -16.68
N GLY A 127 10.16 15.57 -15.95
CA GLY A 127 9.15 15.24 -14.93
C GLY A 127 9.70 15.00 -13.51
N ILE A 128 11.02 15.08 -13.30
CA ILE A 128 11.64 14.76 -12.00
C ILE A 128 11.16 15.66 -10.86
N MET A 129 10.93 16.94 -11.14
CA MET A 129 10.48 17.91 -10.15
C MET A 129 9.01 17.64 -9.76
N GLU A 130 8.17 17.28 -10.73
CA GLU A 130 6.78 16.93 -10.52
C GLU A 130 6.65 15.64 -9.70
N GLN A 131 7.45 14.63 -10.00
CA GLN A 131 7.52 13.41 -9.20
C GLN A 131 7.97 13.71 -7.76
N GLU A 132 9.06 14.48 -7.59
CA GLU A 132 9.56 14.87 -6.28
C GLU A 132 8.45 15.55 -5.46
N GLN A 133 7.78 16.54 -6.05
CA GLN A 133 6.73 17.28 -5.35
C GLN A 133 5.53 16.38 -5.02
N ALA A 134 5.13 15.49 -5.93
CA ALA A 134 4.06 14.53 -5.69
C ALA A 134 4.40 13.59 -4.52
N TYR A 135 5.61 13.02 -4.53
CA TYR A 135 6.10 12.16 -3.46
C TYR A 135 6.13 12.87 -2.10
N LEU A 136 6.74 14.05 -2.03
CA LEU A 136 6.85 14.83 -0.79
C LEU A 136 5.48 15.27 -0.26
N ASN A 137 4.50 15.51 -1.13
CA ASN A 137 3.13 15.84 -0.72
C ASN A 137 2.35 14.65 -0.17
N LEU A 138 2.70 13.42 -0.55
CA LEU A 138 2.03 12.21 -0.05
C LEU A 138 2.52 11.83 1.34
N LEU A 139 3.80 12.02 1.65
CA LEU A 139 4.41 11.62 2.93
C LEU A 139 3.62 12.10 4.17
N PRO A 140 3.16 13.36 4.29
CA PRO A 140 2.40 13.82 5.44
C PRO A 140 0.99 13.23 5.56
N SER A 141 0.47 12.61 4.49
CA SER A 141 -0.83 11.93 4.50
C SER A 141 -0.76 10.48 4.97
N ALA A 142 0.45 9.95 5.21
CA ALA A 142 0.65 8.65 5.81
C ALA A 142 -0.07 8.52 7.16
N ALA A 143 -0.81 7.43 7.33
CA ALA A 143 -1.51 7.09 8.56
C ALA A 143 -1.23 5.65 9.01
N ALA A 144 -0.95 4.75 8.07
CA ALA A 144 -0.66 3.35 8.36
C ALA A 144 0.44 2.82 7.44
N TYR A 145 1.14 1.79 7.91
CA TYR A 145 2.16 1.09 7.13
C TYR A 145 1.96 -0.43 7.22
N SER A 146 2.40 -1.13 6.18
CA SER A 146 2.50 -2.58 6.16
C SER A 146 3.81 -2.98 5.52
N THR A 147 4.68 -3.62 6.29
CA THR A 147 5.99 -4.10 5.86
C THR A 147 5.95 -5.60 5.64
N THR A 148 6.63 -6.06 4.61
CA THR A 148 6.95 -7.47 4.36
C THR A 148 8.46 -7.58 4.17
N PRO A 149 9.04 -8.78 4.07
CA PRO A 149 10.47 -8.92 3.80
C PRO A 149 10.93 -8.29 2.47
N LEU A 150 10.02 -8.02 1.53
CA LEU A 150 10.37 -7.54 0.19
C LEU A 150 9.78 -6.17 -0.14
N ALA A 151 8.73 -5.75 0.55
CA ALA A 151 7.97 -4.55 0.20
C ALA A 151 7.44 -3.82 1.42
N LEU A 152 7.32 -2.51 1.29
CA LEU A 152 6.65 -1.62 2.23
C LEU A 152 5.49 -0.91 1.51
N GLU A 153 4.30 -0.99 2.09
CA GLU A 153 3.14 -0.20 1.68
C GLU A 153 2.85 0.87 2.73
N ILE A 154 2.60 2.10 2.29
CA ILE A 154 2.09 3.18 3.14
C ILE A 154 0.68 3.54 2.67
N ARG A 155 -0.21 3.77 3.64
CA ARG A 155 -1.62 4.09 3.41
C ARG A 155 -2.01 5.40 4.07
N ASP A 156 -2.97 6.09 3.47
CA ASP A 156 -3.58 7.28 4.04
C ASP A 156 -4.64 6.95 5.11
N ALA A 157 -5.21 7.99 5.72
CA ALA A 157 -6.25 7.85 6.73
C ALA A 157 -7.57 7.25 6.20
N GLN A 158 -7.76 7.19 4.88
CA GLN A 158 -8.89 6.51 4.23
C GLN A 158 -8.58 5.04 3.91
N GLY A 159 -7.38 4.56 4.25
CA GLY A 159 -6.93 3.19 4.00
C GLY A 159 -6.47 2.93 2.56
N ARG A 160 -6.36 3.98 1.72
CA ARG A 160 -5.85 3.87 0.35
C ARG A 160 -4.33 3.74 0.40
N ILE A 161 -3.78 2.84 -0.41
CA ILE A 161 -2.34 2.77 -0.63
C ILE A 161 -1.93 4.06 -1.33
N ILE A 162 -0.91 4.74 -0.81
CA ILE A 162 -0.39 5.98 -1.37
C ILE A 162 1.06 5.85 -1.85
N LEU A 163 1.82 4.92 -1.27
CA LEU A 163 3.22 4.66 -1.63
C LEU A 163 3.50 3.15 -1.52
N ILE A 164 4.21 2.62 -2.51
CA ILE A 164 4.71 1.24 -2.51
C ILE A 164 6.21 1.29 -2.72
N PHE A 165 6.94 0.61 -1.84
CA PHE A 165 8.38 0.51 -1.88
C PHE A 165 8.82 -0.94 -1.95
N GLU A 166 10.05 -1.13 -2.43
CA GLU A 166 10.80 -2.38 -2.37
C GLU A 166 12.00 -2.23 -1.42
N GLU A 167 12.44 -3.32 -0.81
CA GLU A 167 13.62 -3.33 0.04
C GLU A 167 14.83 -2.80 -0.73
N LEU A 168 15.49 -1.76 -0.19
CA LEU A 168 16.76 -1.31 -0.72
C LEU A 168 17.83 -2.35 -0.37
N LYS A 169 18.16 -3.22 -1.33
CA LYS A 169 19.28 -4.15 -1.19
C LYS A 169 20.58 -3.36 -1.10
N ILE A 170 21.09 -3.19 0.11
CA ILE A 170 22.46 -2.74 0.32
C ILE A 170 23.35 -3.95 0.09
N GLU A 171 23.89 -4.11 -1.13
CA GLU A 171 24.97 -5.07 -1.36
C GLU A 171 26.17 -4.65 -0.49
N PRO A 172 26.70 -5.55 0.36
CA PRO A 172 27.85 -5.22 1.19
C PRO A 172 29.04 -4.89 0.27
N ARG A 173 29.62 -3.70 0.47
CA ARG A 173 30.93 -3.34 -0.10
C ARG A 173 31.96 -4.32 0.47
N ASN A 174 32.39 -5.29 -0.34
CA ASN A 174 33.51 -6.17 -0.04
C ASN A 174 34.84 -5.43 -0.21
#